data_AF-A0A8T3RRD5-F1
#
_entry.id   AF-A0A8T3RRD5-F1
#
_cell.length_a   1.000
_cell.length_b   1.000
_cell.length_c   1.000
_cell.angle_alpha   90.00
_cell.angle_beta   90.00
_cell.angle_gamma   90.00
#
_symmetry.space_group_name_H-M   'P 1'
#
loop_
_entity.id
_entity.type
_entity.pdbx_description
1 polymer ?
#
loop_
_entity_poly.entity_id
_entity_poly.type
_entity_poly.pdbx_seq_one_letter_code
_entity_poly.pdbx_strand_id
1 'polypeptide(L)'
;MDIRIDKLLRWSQPVDVETSRGVGSSRMANPTSDFWGLWRAHKRQLKANGIRVVRNPHTNRYQVYWDEQPPVLAPDWTDAA
;
A
#
# COMPACT_ATOMS: atom_id res chain seq x y z
N MET A 1 -6.60 14.05 11.07
CA MET A 1 -6.64 12.75 11.76
C MET A 1 -5.64 11.84 11.07
N ASP A 2 -4.63 11.38 11.80
CA ASP A 2 -3.56 10.54 11.28
C ASP A 2 -3.99 9.07 11.33
N ILE A 3 -4.11 8.40 10.18
CA ILE A 3 -4.54 7.00 10.11
C ILE A 3 -3.28 6.15 10.25
N ARG A 4 -3.19 5.41 11.35
CA ARG A 4 -2.09 4.47 11.63
C ARG A 4 -2.24 3.20 10.79
N ILE A 5 -1.81 3.28 9.53
CA ILE A 5 -1.91 2.18 8.56
C ILE A 5 -1.15 0.95 9.05
N ASP A 6 0.00 1.15 9.70
CA ASP A 6 0.82 0.11 10.32
C ASP A 6 0.05 -0.77 11.33
N LYS A 7 -0.96 -0.20 12.00
CA LYS A 7 -1.79 -0.87 13.01
C LYS A 7 -3.17 -1.28 12.51
N LEU A 8 -3.52 -0.92 11.28
CA LEU A 8 -4.86 -1.12 10.73
C LEU A 8 -5.16 -2.60 10.49
N LEU A 9 -4.16 -3.36 10.07
CA LEU A 9 -4.24 -4.77 9.74
C LEU A 9 -2.98 -5.50 10.23
N ARG A 10 -3.08 -6.83 10.35
CA ARG A 10 -1.90 -7.67 10.52
C ARG A 10 -1.19 -7.85 9.17
N TRP A 11 -0.29 -6.93 8.88
CA TRP A 11 0.51 -6.96 7.67
C TRP A 11 1.50 -8.12 7.64
N SER A 12 1.73 -8.67 6.46
CA SER A 12 2.83 -9.59 6.20
C SER A 12 4.18 -8.90 6.35
N GLN A 13 5.24 -9.71 6.32
CA GLN A 13 6.57 -9.18 6.06
C GLN A 13 6.57 -8.42 4.71
N PRO A 14 7.34 -7.32 4.63
CA PRO A 14 7.50 -6.59 3.39
C PRO A 14 8.18 -7.49 2.34
N VAL A 15 7.66 -7.44 1.13
CA VAL A 15 8.22 -8.12 -0.04
C VAL A 15 8.64 -7.07 -1.03
N ASP A 16 9.85 -7.20 -1.57
CA ASP A 16 10.33 -6.30 -2.60
C ASP A 16 9.55 -6.52 -3.89
N VAL A 17 9.05 -5.43 -4.45
CA VAL A 17 8.31 -5.42 -5.71
C VAL A 17 8.96 -4.40 -6.62
N GLU A 18 9.29 -4.88 -7.81
CA GLU A 18 9.72 -4.01 -8.89
C GLU A 18 8.49 -3.30 -9.46
N THR A 19 8.51 -1.98 -9.39
CA THR A 19 7.48 -1.13 -9.98
C THR A 19 8.10 -0.29 -11.09
N SER A 20 7.28 0.31 -11.94
CA SER A 20 7.74 1.27 -12.95
C SER A 20 8.49 2.49 -12.38
N ARG A 21 8.47 2.67 -11.06
CA ARG A 21 9.16 3.75 -10.33
C ARG A 21 10.40 3.28 -9.57
N GLY A 22 10.81 2.03 -9.76
CA GLY A 22 11.92 1.38 -9.04
C GLY A 22 11.45 0.29 -8.08
N VAL A 23 12.41 -0.25 -7.34
CA VAL A 23 12.17 -1.27 -6.31
C VAL A 23 11.51 -0.62 -5.10
N GLY A 24 10.31 -1.08 -4.74
CA GLY A 24 9.61 -0.70 -3.52
C GLY A 24 9.32 -1.91 -2.65
N SER A 25 8.68 -1.68 -1.50
CA SER A 25 8.26 -2.77 -0.62
C SER A 25 6.74 -2.82 -0.53
N SER A 26 6.16 -4.01 -0.63
CA SER A 26 4.72 -4.21 -0.50
C SER A 26 4.43 -5.20 0.62
N ARG A 27 3.38 -4.90 1.38
CA ARG A 27 2.84 -5.78 2.41
C ARG A 27 1.45 -6.24 2.02
N MET A 28 1.06 -7.42 2.48
CA MET A 28 -0.26 -7.98 2.26
C MET A 28 -0.96 -8.25 3.59
N ALA A 29 -2.28 -8.08 3.64
CA ALA A 29 -3.10 -8.47 4.77
C ALA A 29 -4.49 -8.94 4.33
N ASN A 30 -5.14 -9.72 5.18
CA ASN A 30 -6.55 -10.04 5.03
C ASN A 30 -7.39 -8.89 5.62
N PRO A 31 -8.41 -8.38 4.89
CA PRO A 31 -9.25 -7.31 5.40
C PRO A 31 -10.11 -7.77 6.57
N THR A 32 -10.27 -6.90 7.57
CA THR A 32 -11.17 -7.08 8.72
C THR A 32 -12.46 -6.27 8.56
N SER A 33 -13.46 -6.51 9.41
CA SER A 33 -14.68 -5.68 9.48
C SER A 33 -14.34 -4.20 9.68
N ASP A 34 -13.39 -3.91 10.56
CA ASP A 34 -13.00 -2.56 10.95
C ASP A 34 -12.30 -1.86 9.79
N PHE A 35 -11.44 -2.59 9.07
CA PHE A 35 -10.86 -2.11 7.82
C PHE A 35 -11.95 -1.74 6.80
N TRP A 36 -12.99 -2.54 6.64
CA TRP A 36 -14.07 -2.22 5.70
C TRP A 36 -14.88 -0.99 6.10
N GLY A 37 -15.02 -0.71 7.39
CA GLY A 37 -15.59 0.54 7.89
C GLY A 37 -14.74 1.73 7.46
N LEU A 38 -13.45 1.69 7.76
CA LEU A 38 -12.49 2.74 7.42
C LEU A 38 -12.30 2.90 5.91
N TRP A 39 -12.29 1.81 5.16
CA TRP A 39 -12.19 1.83 3.70
C TRP A 39 -13.37 2.55 3.07
N ARG A 40 -14.59 2.33 3.55
CA ARG A 40 -15.78 3.02 3.05
C ARG A 40 -15.76 4.51 3.38
N ALA A 41 -15.31 4.88 4.59
CA ALA A 41 -15.25 6.27 5.03
C ALA A 41 -14.08 7.08 4.40
N HIS A 42 -12.92 6.45 4.21
CA HIS A 42 -11.66 7.16 3.89
C HIS A 42 -10.93 6.58 2.65
N LYS A 43 -11.67 5.96 1.73
CA LYS A 43 -11.13 5.29 0.53
C LYS A 43 -10.04 6.08 -0.20
N ARG A 44 -10.29 7.37 -0.45
CA ARG A 44 -9.39 8.26 -1.20
C ARG A 44 -8.07 8.45 -0.45
N GLN A 45 -8.13 8.67 0.86
CA GLN A 45 -6.95 8.86 1.71
C GLN A 45 -6.14 7.57 1.80
N LEU A 46 -6.78 6.41 2.00
CA LEU A 46 -6.09 5.13 2.05
C LEU A 46 -5.37 4.81 0.73
N LYS A 47 -6.02 5.07 -0.42
CA LYS A 47 -5.36 4.94 -1.73
C LYS A 47 -4.17 5.87 -1.90
N ALA A 48 -4.26 7.11 -1.42
CA ALA A 48 -3.15 8.06 -1.47
C ALA A 48 -1.94 7.58 -0.64
N ASN A 49 -2.17 6.76 0.38
CA ASN A 49 -1.13 6.14 1.20
C ASN A 49 -0.67 4.76 0.67
N GLY A 50 -1.01 4.39 -0.57
CA GLY A 50 -0.55 3.14 -1.18
C GLY A 50 -1.41 1.91 -0.85
N ILE A 51 -2.59 2.07 -0.25
CA ILE A 51 -3.49 0.94 0.02
C ILE A 51 -4.30 0.57 -1.21
N ARG A 52 -4.23 -0.70 -1.60
CA ARG A 52 -5.04 -1.30 -2.67
C ARG A 52 -5.77 -2.54 -2.14
N VAL A 53 -6.98 -2.75 -2.64
CA VAL A 53 -7.78 -3.95 -2.34
C VAL A 53 -8.00 -4.70 -3.63
N VAL A 54 -7.56 -5.96 -3.66
CA VAL A 54 -7.63 -6.83 -4.83
C VAL A 54 -8.42 -8.07 -4.46
N ARG A 55 -9.31 -8.52 -5.36
CA ARG A 55 -9.99 -9.80 -5.20
C ARG A 55 -9.16 -10.87 -5.89
N ASN A 56 -8.74 -11.88 -5.13
CA ASN A 56 -8.02 -13.01 -5.68
C ASN A 56 -8.99 -13.85 -6.54
N PRO A 57 -8.72 -14.08 -7.83
CA PRO A 57 -9.64 -14.78 -8.73
C PRO A 57 -9.75 -16.28 -8.42
N HIS A 58 -8.72 -16.89 -7.81
CA HIS A 58 -8.68 -18.32 -7.50
C HIS A 58 -9.39 -18.66 -6.18
N THR A 59 -9.21 -17.82 -5.16
CA THR A 59 -9.81 -18.06 -3.83
C THR A 59 -11.11 -17.28 -3.62
N ASN A 60 -11.43 -16.36 -4.53
CA ASN A 60 -12.57 -15.45 -4.47
C ASN A 60 -12.56 -14.50 -3.25
N ARG A 61 -11.44 -14.43 -2.51
CA ARG A 61 -11.27 -13.62 -1.29
C ARG A 61 -10.63 -12.27 -1.61
N TYR A 62 -10.98 -11.26 -0.82
CA TYR A 62 -10.31 -9.96 -0.88
C TYR A 62 -9.00 -9.99 -0.10
N GLN A 63 -7.97 -9.38 -0.68
CA GLN A 63 -6.68 -9.12 -0.08
C GLN A 63 -6.40 -7.63 -0.14
N VAL A 64 -5.77 -7.12 0.91
CA VAL A 64 -5.33 -5.74 1.01
C VAL A 64 -3.83 -5.73 0.83
N TYR A 65 -3.33 -4.83 0.01
CA TYR A 65 -1.91 -4.57 -0.12
C TYR A 65 -1.62 -3.13 0.28
N TRP A 66 -0.44 -2.94 0.84
CA TRP A 66 0.12 -1.65 1.16
C TRP A 66 1.46 -1.54 0.45
N ASP A 67 1.49 -0.71 -0.58
CA ASP A 67 2.72 -0.40 -1.29
C ASP A 67 3.38 0.78 -0.59
N GLU A 68 4.43 0.50 0.18
CA GLU A 68 5.30 1.54 0.73
C GLU A 68 6.08 2.10 -0.46
N GLN A 69 5.75 3.33 -0.87
CA GLN A 69 6.53 3.97 -1.92
C GLN A 69 7.99 4.03 -1.46
N PRO A 70 8.95 3.66 -2.33
CA PRO A 70 10.33 4.02 -2.04
C PRO A 70 10.38 5.53 -1.80
N PRO A 71 11.24 6.03 -0.89
CA PRO A 71 11.47 7.46 -0.81
C PRO A 71 11.72 7.93 -2.24
N VAL A 72 10.99 8.95 -2.69
CA VAL A 72 11.26 9.57 -3.99
C VAL A 72 12.72 9.97 -3.91
N LEU A 73 13.61 9.19 -4.54
CA LEU A 73 14.92 9.67 -4.92
C LEU A 73 14.57 10.85 -5.80
N ALA A 74 14.71 12.05 -5.25
CA ALA A 74 14.56 13.27 -6.03
C ALA A 74 15.37 13.01 -7.31
N PRO A 75 14.78 13.22 -8.51
CA PRO A 75 15.55 13.01 -9.73
C PRO A 75 16.83 13.82 -9.56
N ASP A 76 17.98 13.18 -9.73
CA ASP A 76 19.29 13.80 -9.56
C ASP A 76 19.54 14.73 -10.74
N TRP A 77 18.80 15.84 -10.81
CA TRP A 77 19.22 16.99 -11.60
C TRP A 77 20.39 17.67 -10.87
N THR A 78 21.47 16.92 -10.63
CA THR A 78 22.79 17.48 -10.33
C THR A 78 23.49 17.62 -11.67
N ASP A 79 23.37 18.82 -12.22
CA ASP A 79 24.28 19.47 -13.17
C ASP A 79 24.96 18.58 -14.22
N ALA A 80 24.41 18.58 -15.45
CA ALA A 80 25.25 18.57 -16.64
C ALA A 80 25.38 20.03 -17.12
N ALA A 81 26.56 20.59 -16.84
CA ALA A 81 27.03 21.92 -17.19
C ALA A 81 26.99 22.24 -18.70
#